data_AF-A0A1H2BAG6-F1
#
_entry.id   AF-A0A1H2BAG6-F1
#
_cell.length_a   1.000
_cell.length_b   1.000
_cell.length_c   1.000
_cell.angle_alpha   90.00
_cell.angle_beta   90.00
_cell.angle_gamma   90.00
#
_symmetry.space_group_name_H-M   'P 1'
#
loop_
_entity.id
_entity.type
_entity.pdbx_description
1 polymer ?
#
loop_
_entity_poly.entity_id
_entity_poly.type
_entity_poly.pdbx_seq_one_letter_code
_entity_poly.pdbx_strand_id
1 'polypeptide(L)'
;MLFYVQQVNKEKGSNFHQVVLDFATSSDHVSFARLLNDRAALDGSVQESSSSMIRFSYEPNGYSSFREGSWYEIDPKAFDSAEYVPVEMNAAGGLFLGAELNNVPWTKVSHAKKLAPPQVATVSTVPIQFLTDPDPTGIITLTVVNCGHANWNEIETPSDRIIYDVGASRLFTKAEVRAIIDSRTISTEKRPICLFISHWDVDHYLALLEFTPIELAKLRNVVVPSQVPNTATFERVRRLLADNNVPLTAIPPAERPPKSSRVIALAQHWRQGAFTLFRATSGRARNQTGIVLGVQGSNQVALLTGDHHYDKVLAASGDVTSYSKTACVLVTPHHGGAAGNVSAKDWQNFFSTLTTPISCGANSYGHPIGEVEAALNSMQSGVPLWRTDQKGTWITTL
;
A
#
# COMPACT_ATOMS: atom_id res chain seq x y z
N MET A 1 19.05 9.66 15.31
CA MET A 1 17.96 9.99 14.37
C MET A 1 16.90 8.91 14.44
N LEU A 2 15.64 9.28 14.17
CA LEU A 2 14.53 8.34 14.07
C LEU A 2 14.34 7.91 12.63
N PHE A 3 14.29 6.58 12.42
CA PHE A 3 14.07 5.94 11.15
C PHE A 3 12.83 5.06 11.21
N TYR A 4 11.97 5.16 10.20
CA TYR A 4 10.87 4.24 9.98
C TYR A 4 11.29 3.17 8.98
N VAL A 5 11.09 1.90 9.30
CA VAL A 5 11.37 0.81 8.37
C VAL A 5 10.18 0.65 7.43
N GLN A 6 10.33 1.20 6.22
CA GLN A 6 9.35 1.05 5.16
C GLN A 6 9.28 -0.41 4.70
N GLN A 7 10.44 -1.04 4.54
CA GLN A 7 10.55 -2.40 4.02
C GLN A 7 11.81 -3.16 4.44
N VAL A 8 11.72 -4.49 4.48
CA VAL A 8 12.83 -5.42 4.73
C VAL A 8 12.67 -6.67 3.86
N ASN A 9 13.57 -6.81 2.89
CA ASN A 9 13.47 -7.86 1.87
C ASN A 9 14.68 -8.76 1.95
N LYS A 10 14.48 -10.07 2.06
CA LYS A 10 15.59 -11.02 1.91
C LYS A 10 16.06 -11.04 0.45
N GLU A 11 17.35 -10.87 0.23
CA GLU A 11 17.92 -10.96 -1.11
C GLU A 11 17.96 -12.42 -1.58
N LYS A 12 17.55 -12.64 -2.83
CA LYS A 12 17.46 -13.98 -3.40
C LYS A 12 18.84 -14.63 -3.45
N GLY A 13 18.96 -15.84 -2.88
CA GLY A 13 20.22 -16.60 -2.86
C GLY A 13 21.28 -16.05 -1.90
N SER A 14 20.92 -15.15 -1.00
CA SER A 14 21.82 -14.43 -0.11
C SER A 14 21.33 -14.47 1.35
N ASN A 15 22.24 -14.25 2.29
CA ASN A 15 21.91 -14.00 3.71
C ASN A 15 21.61 -12.52 3.97
N PHE A 16 21.87 -11.64 3.01
CA PHE A 16 21.61 -10.22 3.13
C PHE A 16 20.13 -9.89 3.00
N HIS A 17 19.74 -8.84 3.69
CA HIS A 17 18.44 -8.23 3.61
C HIS A 17 18.62 -6.80 3.11
N GLN A 18 17.84 -6.42 2.10
CA GLN A 18 17.69 -5.05 1.66
C GLN A 18 16.67 -4.36 2.57
N VAL A 19 17.00 -3.19 3.10
CA VAL A 19 16.15 -2.38 3.96
C VAL A 19 15.90 -1.05 3.29
N VAL A 20 14.66 -0.59 3.35
CA VAL A 20 14.30 0.79 3.02
C VAL A 20 13.87 1.49 4.30
N LEU A 21 14.57 2.58 4.62
CA LEU A 21 14.26 3.44 5.76
C LEU A 21 13.72 4.76 5.26
N ASP A 22 12.68 5.27 5.90
CA ASP A 22 12.26 6.67 5.80
C ASP A 22 12.68 7.43 7.06
N PHE A 23 12.82 8.74 6.95
CA PHE A 23 13.17 9.62 8.05
C PHE A 23 11.91 10.16 8.71
N ALA A 24 12.03 10.59 9.98
CA ALA A 24 10.96 11.35 10.63
C ALA A 24 10.71 12.71 9.94
N THR A 25 11.77 13.38 9.47
CA THR A 25 11.68 14.69 8.81
C THR A 25 12.63 14.80 7.61
N SER A 26 12.30 15.65 6.63
CA SER A 26 13.21 15.95 5.51
C SER A 26 14.53 16.57 6.00
N SER A 27 14.50 17.36 7.08
CA SER A 27 15.70 17.93 7.69
C SER A 27 16.64 16.87 8.26
N ASP A 28 16.11 15.76 8.80
CA ASP A 28 16.94 14.65 9.25
C ASP A 28 17.64 13.98 8.08
N HIS A 29 16.94 13.78 6.95
CA HIS A 29 17.53 13.23 5.74
C HIS A 29 18.66 14.12 5.19
N VAL A 30 18.43 15.44 5.09
CA VAL A 30 19.46 16.40 4.68
C VAL A 30 20.67 16.37 5.62
N SER A 31 20.42 16.32 6.94
CA SER A 31 21.50 16.27 7.94
C SER A 31 22.29 14.96 7.86
N PHE A 32 21.60 13.85 7.59
CA PHE A 32 22.21 12.54 7.40
C PHE A 32 23.08 12.48 6.14
N ALA A 33 22.58 13.01 5.03
CA ALA A 33 23.36 13.12 3.79
C ALA A 33 24.64 13.96 3.98
N ARG A 34 24.55 15.08 4.71
CA ARG A 34 25.73 15.92 5.06
C ARG A 34 26.73 15.21 5.96
N LEU A 35 26.27 14.34 6.85
CA LEU A 35 27.16 13.57 7.73
C LEU A 35 27.98 12.54 6.94
N LEU A 36 27.34 11.82 6.03
CA LEU A 36 28.01 10.76 5.24
C LEU A 36 28.80 11.29 4.06
N ASN A 37 28.46 12.49 3.61
CA ASN A 37 29.14 13.18 2.54
C ASN A 37 29.52 14.57 3.07
N ASP A 38 30.79 14.77 3.45
CA ASP A 38 31.41 16.10 3.63
C ASP A 38 31.29 17.01 2.36
N ARG A 39 30.56 16.55 1.31
CA ARG A 39 30.27 17.23 0.04
C ARG A 39 28.82 17.15 -0.45
N ALA A 40 27.82 16.82 0.38
CA ALA A 40 26.41 16.92 -0.03
C ALA A 40 25.89 18.39 -0.12
N ALA A 41 26.73 19.37 0.25
CA ALA A 41 26.38 20.79 0.26
C ALA A 41 26.71 21.56 -1.04
N LEU A 42 27.27 20.92 -2.08
CA LEU A 42 27.81 21.63 -3.25
C LEU A 42 27.03 21.48 -4.56
N ASP A 43 26.00 20.63 -4.65
CA ASP A 43 25.22 20.46 -5.90
C ASP A 43 23.73 20.82 -5.80
N GLY A 44 23.22 21.16 -4.61
CA GLY A 44 21.80 21.52 -4.44
C GLY A 44 20.81 20.38 -4.69
N SER A 45 21.27 19.12 -4.68
CA SER A 45 20.48 17.92 -5.03
C SER A 45 19.43 17.52 -3.99
N VAL A 46 19.63 17.85 -2.70
CA VAL A 46 18.67 17.51 -1.62
C VAL A 46 17.89 18.77 -1.22
N GLN A 47 16.75 19.00 -1.86
CA GLN A 47 15.79 20.04 -1.47
C GLN A 47 14.75 19.47 -0.48
N GLU A 48 14.15 20.31 0.37
CA GLU A 48 13.17 19.86 1.38
C GLU A 48 11.94 19.13 0.80
N SER A 49 11.70 19.24 -0.51
CA SER A 49 10.64 18.56 -1.27
C SER A 49 11.06 17.23 -1.91
N SER A 50 12.32 16.80 -1.78
CA SER A 50 12.86 15.61 -2.44
C SER A 50 12.42 14.29 -1.80
N SER A 51 12.77 13.19 -2.45
CA SER A 51 12.66 11.83 -1.91
C SER A 51 13.56 11.68 -0.69
N SER A 52 13.02 11.10 0.39
CA SER A 52 13.69 11.02 1.69
C SER A 52 14.17 9.62 2.04
N MET A 53 13.67 8.57 1.39
CA MET A 53 14.00 7.21 1.82
C MET A 53 15.43 6.83 1.41
N ILE A 54 16.10 6.05 2.25
CA ILE A 54 17.40 5.45 1.95
C ILE A 54 17.26 3.94 1.86
N ARG A 55 18.09 3.34 1.00
CA ARG A 55 18.13 1.89 0.80
C ARG A 55 19.54 1.35 1.00
N PHE A 56 19.66 0.22 1.69
CA PHE A 56 20.94 -0.48 1.84
C PHE A 56 20.74 -1.96 2.14
N SER A 57 21.81 -2.73 2.02
CA SER A 57 21.84 -4.15 2.33
C SER A 57 22.64 -4.42 3.60
N TYR A 58 22.19 -5.36 4.43
CA TYR A 58 22.89 -5.80 5.65
C TYR A 58 22.65 -7.28 5.93
N GLU A 59 23.55 -7.92 6.69
CA GLU A 59 23.35 -9.29 7.15
C GLU A 59 22.71 -9.29 8.56
N PRO A 60 21.45 -9.77 8.73
CA PRO A 60 20.79 -9.77 10.02
C PRO A 60 21.39 -10.81 10.98
N ASN A 61 21.36 -10.51 12.28
CA ASN A 61 21.71 -11.47 13.33
C ASN A 61 20.45 -12.08 13.96
N GLY A 62 20.01 -13.23 13.43
CA GLY A 62 18.87 -13.99 13.97
C GLY A 62 17.59 -13.15 14.13
N TYR A 63 16.92 -13.25 15.28
CA TYR A 63 15.63 -12.60 15.59
C TYR A 63 15.68 -11.07 15.77
N SER A 64 16.81 -10.44 15.45
CA SER A 64 17.04 -9.01 15.70
C SER A 64 17.25 -8.16 14.46
N SER A 65 16.67 -8.59 13.34
CA SER A 65 16.53 -7.80 12.11
C SER A 65 15.70 -6.53 12.31
N PHE A 66 15.80 -5.61 11.36
CA PHE A 66 14.76 -4.60 11.15
C PHE A 66 13.40 -5.27 10.96
N ARG A 67 12.36 -4.60 11.44
CA ARG A 67 10.97 -5.03 11.33
C ARG A 67 10.21 -3.97 10.56
N GLU A 68 9.55 -4.37 9.48
CA GLU A 68 8.68 -3.47 8.72
C GLU A 68 7.62 -2.84 9.61
N GLY A 69 7.26 -1.60 9.31
CA GLY A 69 6.28 -0.85 10.10
C GLY A 69 6.76 -0.40 11.48
N SER A 70 8.06 -0.52 11.78
CA SER A 70 8.62 -0.19 13.09
C SER A 70 9.57 1.01 13.03
N TRP A 71 9.60 1.75 14.13
CA TRP A 71 10.50 2.89 14.33
C TRP A 71 11.77 2.46 15.07
N TYR A 72 12.90 3.02 14.65
CA TYR A 72 14.19 2.79 15.27
C TYR A 72 14.92 4.10 15.53
N GLU A 73 15.47 4.25 16.72
CA GLU A 73 16.42 5.31 17.02
C GLU A 73 17.84 4.79 16.77
N ILE A 74 18.48 5.35 15.74
CA ILE A 74 19.81 4.94 15.29
C ILE A 74 20.72 6.15 15.37
N ASP A 75 21.87 6.00 16.04
CA ASP A 75 22.97 6.95 15.95
C ASP A 75 23.46 6.98 14.48
N PRO A 76 23.41 8.13 13.80
CA PRO A 76 23.90 8.27 12.43
C PRO A 76 25.35 7.78 12.25
N LYS A 77 26.18 7.82 13.30
CA LYS A 77 27.55 7.27 13.28
C LYS A 77 27.64 5.79 12.95
N ALA A 78 26.53 5.06 13.11
CA ALA A 78 26.44 3.69 12.68
C ALA A 78 26.66 3.53 11.15
N PHE A 79 26.56 4.61 10.38
CA PHE A 79 26.75 4.62 8.93
C PHE A 79 28.06 5.30 8.50
N ASP A 80 28.98 5.69 9.40
CA ASP A 80 30.14 6.54 9.09
C ASP A 80 31.06 6.06 7.95
N SER A 81 31.09 4.76 7.65
CA SER A 81 31.86 4.21 6.52
C SER A 81 31.03 3.89 5.29
N ALA A 82 29.73 4.17 5.32
CA ALA A 82 28.84 3.92 4.20
C ALA A 82 29.02 5.01 3.15
N GLU A 83 29.05 4.60 1.88
CA GLU A 83 29.04 5.53 0.76
C GLU A 83 27.59 5.95 0.49
N TYR A 84 27.31 7.25 0.55
CA TYR A 84 26.01 7.82 0.19
C TYR A 84 25.95 8.09 -1.31
N VAL A 85 25.14 7.31 -2.04
CA VAL A 85 24.92 7.45 -3.48
C VAL A 85 23.53 8.05 -3.73
N PRO A 86 23.42 9.32 -4.14
CA PRO A 86 22.13 9.92 -4.46
C PRO A 86 21.40 9.15 -5.56
N VAL A 87 20.07 9.03 -5.44
CA VAL A 87 19.22 8.48 -6.49
C VAL A 87 18.53 9.62 -7.21
N GLU A 88 18.77 9.73 -8.51
CA GLU A 88 18.13 10.73 -9.36
C GLU A 88 16.61 10.55 -9.41
N MET A 89 15.86 11.66 -9.38
CA MET A 89 14.38 11.65 -9.37
C MET A 89 13.76 10.83 -10.52
N ASN A 90 14.40 10.84 -11.69
CA ASN A 90 13.91 10.13 -12.88
C ASN A 90 14.40 8.67 -12.96
N ALA A 91 15.30 8.24 -12.07
CA ALA A 91 15.74 6.86 -12.01
C ALA A 91 14.63 5.95 -11.43
N ALA A 92 14.78 4.64 -11.62
CA ALA A 92 13.89 3.64 -11.04
C ALA A 92 13.84 3.79 -9.51
N GLY A 93 12.64 3.99 -8.97
CA GLY A 93 12.43 4.22 -7.52
C GLY A 93 12.81 5.62 -7.01
N GLY A 94 13.32 6.52 -7.86
CA GLY A 94 13.75 7.88 -7.49
C GLY A 94 12.63 8.77 -6.94
N LEU A 95 11.36 8.40 -7.16
CA LEU A 95 10.20 9.08 -6.59
C LEU A 95 10.07 8.92 -5.07
N PHE A 96 10.69 7.92 -4.46
CA PHE A 96 10.67 7.72 -3.00
C PHE A 96 12.06 7.53 -2.40
N LEU A 97 13.01 6.97 -3.15
CA LEU A 97 14.41 6.85 -2.74
C LEU A 97 15.15 8.16 -3.01
N GLY A 98 15.75 8.74 -1.97
CA GLY A 98 16.71 9.83 -2.09
C GLY A 98 18.15 9.34 -2.26
N ALA A 99 18.48 8.16 -1.73
CA ALA A 99 19.81 7.57 -1.89
C ALA A 99 19.87 6.06 -1.64
N GLU A 100 20.92 5.45 -2.17
CA GLU A 100 21.42 4.14 -1.80
C GLU A 100 22.67 4.30 -0.92
N LEU A 101 22.80 3.45 0.10
CA LEU A 101 24.02 3.37 0.90
C LEU A 101 24.77 2.09 0.56
N ASN A 102 26.00 2.24 0.06
CA ASN A 102 26.90 1.12 -0.19
C ASN A 102 27.85 0.95 1.00
N ASN A 103 28.43 -0.25 1.13
CA ASN A 103 29.47 -0.56 2.12
C ASN A 103 29.06 -0.24 3.58
N VAL A 104 27.77 -0.38 3.90
CA VAL A 104 27.28 -0.20 5.28
C VAL A 104 28.01 -1.20 6.20
N PRO A 105 28.67 -0.76 7.28
CA PRO A 105 29.61 -1.58 8.07
C PRO A 105 28.94 -2.64 8.95
N TRP A 106 27.71 -3.04 8.66
CA TRP A 106 26.88 -3.84 9.54
C TRP A 106 27.00 -5.33 9.21
N THR A 107 27.92 -5.99 9.91
CA THR A 107 27.90 -7.45 10.04
C THR A 107 27.34 -7.84 11.41
N LYS A 108 26.27 -8.63 11.41
CA LYS A 108 25.67 -9.30 12.59
C LYS A 108 25.24 -8.39 13.76
N VAL A 109 24.54 -7.28 13.48
CA VAL A 109 24.02 -6.36 14.53
C VAL A 109 22.60 -6.75 14.97
N SER A 110 22.35 -6.66 16.28
CA SER A 110 21.00 -6.79 16.87
C SER A 110 20.33 -5.42 16.96
N HIS A 111 19.20 -5.21 16.26
CA HIS A 111 18.51 -3.93 16.22
C HIS A 111 17.37 -3.80 17.24
N ALA A 112 17.03 -4.88 17.95
CA ALA A 112 15.90 -4.88 18.90
C ALA A 112 16.06 -3.82 20.01
N LYS A 113 17.29 -3.51 20.42
CA LYS A 113 17.60 -2.47 21.42
C LYS A 113 17.38 -1.04 20.91
N LYS A 114 17.31 -0.86 19.59
CA LYS A 114 17.10 0.43 18.92
C LYS A 114 15.63 0.70 18.62
N LEU A 115 14.71 -0.22 18.96
CA LEU A 115 13.28 -0.04 18.73
C LEU A 115 12.77 1.18 19.50
N ALA A 116 12.21 2.13 18.77
CA ALA A 116 11.60 3.34 19.32
C ALA A 116 10.07 3.20 19.42
N PRO A 117 9.41 4.01 20.27
CA PRO A 117 7.95 4.12 20.26
C PRO A 117 7.42 4.51 18.87
N PRO A 118 6.26 3.99 18.44
CA PRO A 118 5.66 4.37 17.17
C PRO A 118 5.40 5.88 17.08
N GLN A 119 5.83 6.50 15.99
CA GLN A 119 5.47 7.88 15.66
C GLN A 119 4.28 7.85 14.71
N VAL A 120 3.11 8.29 15.18
CA VAL A 120 1.85 8.28 14.43
C VAL A 120 1.46 9.71 14.09
N ALA A 121 1.19 9.97 12.81
CA ALA A 121 0.77 11.28 12.36
C ALA A 121 -0.65 11.59 12.84
N THR A 122 -0.89 12.86 13.18
CA THR A 122 -2.25 13.35 13.46
C THR A 122 -2.94 13.64 12.14
N VAL A 123 -4.00 12.90 11.84
CA VAL A 123 -4.85 13.10 10.67
C VAL A 123 -6.28 13.26 11.18
N SER A 124 -7.00 14.22 10.63
CA SER A 124 -8.41 14.43 10.97
C SER A 124 -9.20 13.15 10.78
N THR A 125 -9.96 12.78 11.80
CA THR A 125 -10.91 11.68 11.73
C THR A 125 -12.30 12.26 11.59
N VAL A 126 -13.07 11.80 10.61
CA VAL A 126 -14.49 12.14 10.49
C VAL A 126 -15.33 10.88 10.38
N PRO A 127 -16.57 10.87 10.93
CA PRO A 127 -17.53 9.82 10.65
C PRO A 127 -17.72 9.67 9.15
N ILE A 128 -17.77 8.43 8.71
CA ILE A 128 -17.65 8.04 7.31
C ILE A 128 -18.89 8.37 6.45
N GLN A 129 -19.89 9.08 6.96
CA GLN A 129 -21.12 9.42 6.24
C GLN A 129 -20.80 10.09 4.88
N PHE A 130 -21.15 9.40 3.78
CA PHE A 130 -20.22 9.17 2.67
C PHE A 130 -20.18 10.19 1.53
N LEU A 131 -19.01 10.16 0.89
CA LEU A 131 -18.47 11.00 -0.18
C LEU A 131 -18.77 10.44 -1.59
N THR A 132 -19.69 9.49 -1.68
CA THR A 132 -20.09 8.78 -2.90
C THR A 132 -21.58 8.45 -2.81
N ASP A 133 -22.25 8.32 -3.94
CA ASP A 133 -23.61 7.79 -4.01
C ASP A 133 -23.64 6.33 -3.53
N PRO A 134 -24.29 6.02 -2.39
CA PRO A 134 -24.30 4.66 -1.85
C PRO A 134 -25.17 3.71 -2.68
N ASP A 135 -26.13 4.22 -3.45
CA ASP A 135 -27.13 3.45 -4.19
C ASP A 135 -27.07 3.80 -5.69
N PRO A 136 -25.91 3.60 -6.35
CA PRO A 136 -25.70 4.05 -7.72
C PRO A 136 -26.68 3.36 -8.69
N THR A 137 -27.43 4.15 -9.45
CA THR A 137 -28.32 3.62 -10.49
C THR A 137 -27.53 3.38 -11.78
N GLY A 138 -27.32 2.12 -12.17
CA GLY A 138 -26.72 1.77 -13.46
C GLY A 138 -25.59 0.75 -13.33
N ILE A 139 -24.68 0.76 -14.31
CA ILE A 139 -23.56 -0.17 -14.39
C ILE A 139 -22.48 0.23 -13.39
N ILE A 140 -22.05 -0.72 -12.57
CA ILE A 140 -20.85 -0.60 -11.73
C ILE A 140 -19.73 -1.38 -12.41
N THR A 141 -18.61 -0.73 -12.70
CA THR A 141 -17.44 -1.35 -13.34
C THR A 141 -16.29 -1.40 -12.35
N LEU A 142 -15.63 -2.55 -12.24
CA LEU A 142 -14.36 -2.71 -11.56
C LEU A 142 -13.23 -2.78 -12.59
N THR A 143 -12.19 -1.98 -12.38
CA THR A 143 -10.91 -2.07 -13.08
C THR A 143 -9.78 -2.41 -12.11
N VAL A 144 -8.99 -3.44 -12.40
CA VAL A 144 -7.72 -3.76 -11.73
C VAL A 144 -6.59 -3.36 -12.66
N VAL A 145 -5.91 -2.26 -12.34
CA VAL A 145 -4.96 -1.59 -13.24
C VAL A 145 -3.64 -2.37 -13.27
N ASN A 146 -3.08 -2.56 -14.47
CA ASN A 146 -1.69 -2.98 -14.59
C ASN A 146 -0.76 -1.83 -14.17
N CYS A 147 -0.42 -1.80 -12.88
CA CYS A 147 0.50 -0.85 -12.28
C CYS A 147 1.85 -1.51 -11.93
N GLY A 148 2.14 -2.66 -12.54
CA GLY A 148 3.29 -3.51 -12.21
C GLY A 148 3.05 -4.31 -10.93
N HIS A 149 4.02 -4.31 -10.01
CA HIS A 149 3.87 -4.95 -8.69
C HIS A 149 3.47 -3.90 -7.65
N ALA A 150 2.19 -3.55 -7.65
CA ALA A 150 1.58 -2.51 -6.82
C ALA A 150 0.05 -2.67 -6.82
N ASN A 151 -0.66 -1.84 -6.04
CA ASN A 151 -2.12 -1.88 -6.00
C ASN A 151 -2.74 -0.60 -6.55
N TRP A 152 -3.59 -0.73 -7.57
CA TRP A 152 -4.44 0.36 -8.07
C TRP A 152 -5.70 -0.26 -8.67
N ASN A 153 -6.84 0.01 -8.03
CA ASN A 153 -8.13 -0.49 -8.48
C ASN A 153 -9.14 0.64 -8.54
N GLU A 154 -10.09 0.53 -9.45
CA GLU A 154 -11.09 1.58 -9.65
C GLU A 154 -12.48 0.99 -9.74
N ILE A 155 -13.41 1.63 -9.05
CA ILE A 155 -14.84 1.36 -9.14
C ILE A 155 -15.46 2.58 -9.80
N GLU A 156 -16.10 2.35 -10.94
CA GLU A 156 -16.77 3.38 -11.71
C GLU A 156 -18.27 3.17 -11.64
N THR A 157 -18.98 4.19 -11.18
CA THR A 157 -20.44 4.28 -11.25
C THR A 157 -20.83 5.43 -12.19
N PRO A 158 -22.11 5.59 -12.54
CA PRO A 158 -22.54 6.75 -13.33
C PRO A 158 -22.31 8.10 -12.63
N SER A 159 -22.32 8.11 -11.29
CA SER A 159 -22.23 9.31 -10.45
C SER A 159 -20.82 9.58 -9.91
N ASP A 160 -20.04 8.54 -9.60
CA ASP A 160 -18.75 8.65 -8.91
C ASP A 160 -17.69 7.75 -9.54
N ARG A 161 -16.43 8.08 -9.24
CA ARG A 161 -15.30 7.17 -9.41
C ARG A 161 -14.59 7.00 -8.08
N ILE A 162 -14.44 5.76 -7.65
CA ILE A 162 -13.73 5.42 -6.42
C ILE A 162 -12.43 4.76 -6.82
N ILE A 163 -11.33 5.28 -6.31
CA ILE A 163 -10.02 4.68 -6.51
C ILE A 163 -9.60 4.04 -5.20
N TYR A 164 -9.23 2.76 -5.24
CA TYR A 164 -8.71 1.99 -4.13
C TYR A 164 -7.24 1.66 -4.39
N ASP A 165 -6.39 2.36 -3.65
CA ASP A 165 -4.96 2.57 -3.86
C ASP A 165 -4.63 3.26 -5.20
N VAL A 166 -3.52 3.99 -5.19
CA VAL A 166 -2.90 4.60 -6.39
C VAL A 166 -1.42 4.24 -6.38
N GLY A 167 -1.19 2.94 -6.34
CA GLY A 167 0.11 2.33 -6.36
C GLY A 167 0.77 2.35 -7.73
N ALA A 168 2.10 2.24 -7.71
CA ALA A 168 2.88 1.90 -8.89
C ALA A 168 4.11 1.10 -8.45
N SER A 169 4.63 0.27 -9.36
CA SER A 169 5.82 -0.52 -9.07
C SER A 169 6.96 0.37 -8.58
N ARG A 170 7.60 -0.07 -7.49
CA ARG A 170 8.78 0.60 -6.93
C ARG A 170 10.01 0.55 -7.83
N LEU A 171 9.97 -0.27 -8.88
CA LEU A 171 11.01 -0.37 -9.90
C LEU A 171 10.76 0.58 -11.07
N PHE A 172 9.64 1.30 -11.09
CA PHE A 172 9.34 2.26 -12.14
C PHE A 172 10.10 3.57 -11.95
N THR A 173 10.47 4.14 -13.08
CA THR A 173 10.90 5.53 -13.23
C THR A 173 9.70 6.47 -13.09
N LYS A 174 9.97 7.75 -12.88
CA LYS A 174 8.93 8.79 -12.89
C LYS A 174 8.08 8.79 -14.16
N ALA A 175 8.71 8.57 -15.33
CA ALA A 175 8.01 8.55 -16.61
C ALA A 175 7.03 7.37 -16.73
N GLU A 176 7.41 6.18 -16.24
CA GLU A 176 6.53 5.02 -16.21
C GLU A 176 5.35 5.20 -15.25
N VAL A 177 5.58 5.78 -14.07
CA VAL A 177 4.49 6.16 -13.15
C VAL A 177 3.55 7.15 -13.81
N ARG A 178 4.09 8.15 -14.53
CA ARG A 178 3.27 9.11 -15.28
C ARG A 178 2.40 8.45 -16.34
N ALA A 179 2.98 7.54 -17.13
CA ALA A 179 2.26 6.85 -18.19
C ALA A 179 1.04 6.08 -17.64
N ILE A 180 1.16 5.50 -16.44
CA ILE A 180 0.03 4.85 -15.77
C ILE A 180 -1.04 5.90 -15.44
N ILE A 181 -0.68 6.99 -14.77
CA ILE A 181 -1.62 8.07 -14.40
C ILE A 181 -2.36 8.61 -15.64
N ASP A 182 -1.62 8.91 -16.70
CA ASP A 182 -2.18 9.44 -17.95
C ASP A 182 -3.17 8.45 -18.58
N SER A 183 -2.85 7.15 -18.55
CA SER A 183 -3.74 6.09 -19.05
C SER A 183 -5.06 5.96 -18.28
N ARG A 184 -5.12 6.47 -17.05
CA ARG A 184 -6.31 6.47 -16.20
C ARG A 184 -7.18 7.70 -16.41
N THR A 185 -6.75 8.69 -17.20
CA THR A 185 -7.56 9.85 -17.61
C THR A 185 -8.18 10.62 -16.44
N ILE A 186 -7.48 10.70 -15.30
CA ILE A 186 -7.98 11.38 -14.10
C ILE A 186 -8.24 12.87 -14.39
N SER A 187 -7.33 13.53 -15.11
CA SER A 187 -7.40 14.96 -15.42
C SER A 187 -8.68 15.38 -16.17
N THR A 188 -9.27 14.48 -16.95
CA THR A 188 -10.49 14.74 -17.75
C THR A 188 -11.75 14.15 -17.13
N GLU A 189 -11.65 13.52 -15.95
CA GLU A 189 -12.79 12.95 -15.24
C GLU A 189 -13.84 14.03 -14.93
N LYS A 190 -15.11 13.71 -15.21
CA LYS A 190 -16.24 14.62 -14.95
C LYS A 190 -16.91 14.32 -13.62
N ARG A 191 -16.82 13.06 -13.16
CA ARG A 191 -17.33 12.64 -11.87
C ARG A 191 -16.38 13.06 -10.75
N PRO A 192 -16.90 13.31 -9.54
CA PRO A 192 -16.05 13.39 -8.36
C PRO A 192 -15.29 12.08 -8.10
N ILE A 193 -14.04 12.19 -7.64
CA ILE A 193 -13.20 11.03 -7.29
C ILE A 193 -13.04 10.94 -5.77
N CYS A 194 -13.28 9.75 -5.22
CA CYS A 194 -12.94 9.41 -3.83
C CYS A 194 -11.77 8.43 -3.82
N LEU A 195 -10.64 8.81 -3.21
CA LEU A 195 -9.46 7.95 -3.12
C LEU A 195 -9.38 7.28 -1.75
N PHE A 196 -9.27 5.96 -1.71
CA PHE A 196 -8.93 5.16 -0.53
C PHE A 196 -7.48 4.69 -0.65
N ILE A 197 -6.67 4.88 0.38
CA ILE A 197 -5.38 4.21 0.53
C ILE A 197 -5.56 3.11 1.58
N SER A 198 -5.35 1.86 1.21
CA SER A 198 -5.55 0.69 2.04
C SER A 198 -4.58 0.65 3.22
N HIS A 199 -3.31 1.00 2.99
CA HIS A 199 -2.26 1.15 3.98
C HIS A 199 -1.04 1.92 3.42
N TRP A 200 -0.11 2.28 4.29
CA TRP A 200 1.03 3.15 3.98
C TRP A 200 2.26 2.38 3.50
N ASP A 201 2.05 1.44 2.58
CA ASP A 201 3.14 0.91 1.76
C ASP A 201 3.32 1.71 0.49
N VAL A 202 4.58 1.95 0.08
CA VAL A 202 4.90 2.87 -1.02
C VAL A 202 4.18 2.46 -2.30
N ASP A 203 4.14 1.17 -2.60
CA ASP A 203 3.44 0.57 -3.73
C ASP A 203 1.91 0.63 -3.66
N HIS A 204 1.33 1.29 -2.65
CA HIS A 204 -0.11 1.58 -2.55
C HIS A 204 -0.45 3.06 -2.77
N TYR A 205 0.54 3.96 -2.68
CA TYR A 205 0.33 5.40 -2.85
C TYR A 205 1.36 6.10 -3.76
N LEU A 206 2.34 5.40 -4.32
CA LEU A 206 3.46 5.99 -5.05
C LEU A 206 3.00 6.93 -6.17
N ALA A 207 1.96 6.59 -6.92
CA ALA A 207 1.48 7.42 -8.02
C ALA A 207 0.85 8.74 -7.53
N LEU A 208 0.35 8.81 -6.29
CA LEU A 208 -0.20 10.04 -5.71
C LEU A 208 0.84 11.15 -5.64
N LEU A 209 2.11 10.82 -5.36
CA LEU A 209 3.22 11.78 -5.31
C LEU A 209 3.46 12.49 -6.64
N GLU A 210 2.92 11.92 -7.71
CA GLU A 210 3.05 12.40 -9.05
C GLU A 210 1.76 13.12 -9.51
N PHE A 211 0.63 13.07 -8.80
CA PHE A 211 -0.56 13.78 -9.27
C PHE A 211 -0.32 15.28 -9.46
N THR A 212 -0.71 15.80 -10.62
CA THR A 212 -0.67 17.22 -10.97
C THR A 212 -1.80 17.97 -10.27
N PRO A 213 -1.73 19.31 -10.16
CA PRO A 213 -2.84 20.10 -9.61
C PRO A 213 -4.19 19.84 -10.31
N ILE A 214 -4.18 19.57 -11.62
CA ILE A 214 -5.40 19.25 -12.39
C ILE A 214 -6.00 17.91 -11.94
N GLU A 215 -5.18 16.92 -11.66
CA GLU A 215 -5.62 15.59 -11.18
C GLU A 215 -6.06 15.64 -9.72
N LEU A 216 -5.31 16.35 -8.86
CA LEU A 216 -5.64 16.55 -7.45
C LEU A 216 -6.97 17.29 -7.28
N ALA A 217 -7.26 18.28 -8.13
CA ALA A 217 -8.53 19.01 -8.11
C ALA A 217 -9.77 18.14 -8.39
N LYS A 218 -9.59 16.90 -8.89
CA LYS A 218 -10.68 15.92 -9.07
C LYS A 218 -10.98 15.11 -7.82
N LEU A 219 -10.04 15.06 -6.88
CA LEU A 219 -10.20 14.33 -5.64
C LEU A 219 -11.09 15.12 -4.70
N ARG A 220 -12.28 14.58 -4.41
CA ARG A 220 -13.18 15.10 -3.37
C ARG A 220 -12.53 14.91 -1.99
N ASN A 221 -11.79 13.81 -1.82
CA ASN A 221 -11.18 13.41 -0.55
C ASN A 221 -10.18 12.26 -0.77
N VAL A 222 -9.25 12.13 0.18
CA VAL A 222 -8.39 10.97 0.37
C VAL A 222 -8.69 10.36 1.74
N VAL A 223 -9.03 9.08 1.77
CA VAL A 223 -9.35 8.31 2.97
C VAL A 223 -8.28 7.28 3.24
N VAL A 224 -7.77 7.23 4.45
CA VAL A 224 -6.65 6.37 4.84
C VAL A 224 -6.96 5.65 6.16
N PRO A 225 -6.34 4.50 6.47
CA PRO A 225 -6.39 4.00 7.84
C PRO A 225 -5.68 5.00 8.75
N SER A 226 -6.22 5.20 9.95
CA SER A 226 -5.46 5.75 11.08
C SER A 226 -4.21 4.89 11.38
N GLN A 227 -3.35 5.35 12.29
CA GLN A 227 -2.02 4.77 12.55
C GLN A 227 -1.02 5.03 11.41
N VAL A 228 -1.19 6.15 10.73
CA VAL A 228 -0.30 6.63 9.68
C VAL A 228 1.10 6.88 10.25
N PRO A 229 2.18 6.33 9.67
CA PRO A 229 3.52 6.59 10.15
C PRO A 229 3.88 8.07 9.90
N ASN A 230 4.37 8.76 10.93
CA ASN A 230 4.76 10.17 10.82
C ASN A 230 6.14 10.34 10.18
N THR A 231 6.24 10.06 8.89
CA THR A 231 7.50 10.12 8.14
C THR A 231 7.60 11.35 7.25
N ALA A 232 8.80 11.65 6.76
CA ALA A 232 9.06 12.68 5.78
C ALA A 232 8.27 12.45 4.48
N THR A 233 8.16 11.20 4.01
CA THR A 233 7.36 10.89 2.81
C THR A 233 5.87 11.11 3.05
N PHE A 234 5.34 10.70 4.21
CA PHE A 234 3.94 10.97 4.55
C PHE A 234 3.67 12.48 4.59
N GLU A 235 4.56 13.25 5.22
CA GLU A 235 4.45 14.70 5.29
C GLU A 235 4.45 15.34 3.89
N ARG A 236 5.22 14.80 2.94
CA ARG A 236 5.19 15.24 1.54
C ARG A 236 3.82 14.97 0.89
N VAL A 237 3.22 13.81 1.11
CA VAL A 237 1.84 13.52 0.67
C VAL A 237 0.84 14.49 1.32
N ARG A 238 0.96 14.72 2.64
CA ARG A 238 0.09 15.62 3.38
C ARG A 238 0.12 17.05 2.84
N ARG A 239 1.33 17.58 2.55
CA ARG A 239 1.51 18.91 1.93
C ARG A 239 0.93 18.94 0.52
N LEU A 240 1.23 17.94 -0.31
CA LEU A 240 0.69 17.86 -1.68
C LEU A 240 -0.84 17.96 -1.70
N LEU A 241 -1.52 17.24 -0.80
CA LEU A 241 -2.97 17.30 -0.67
C LEU A 241 -3.45 18.66 -0.13
N ALA A 242 -2.79 19.18 0.91
CA ALA A 242 -3.16 20.46 1.53
C ALA A 242 -3.01 21.64 0.56
N ASP A 243 -1.89 21.70 -0.18
CA ASP A 243 -1.60 22.75 -1.15
C ASP A 243 -2.60 22.76 -2.32
N ASN A 244 -3.30 21.65 -2.54
CA ASN A 244 -4.33 21.49 -3.56
C ASN A 244 -5.76 21.41 -2.97
N ASN A 245 -5.94 21.76 -1.69
CA ASN A 245 -7.23 21.76 -0.99
C ASN A 245 -7.96 20.39 -0.99
N VAL A 246 -7.21 19.29 -1.04
CA VAL A 246 -7.77 17.94 -0.99
C VAL A 246 -7.84 17.47 0.46
N PRO A 247 -9.05 17.20 1.02
CA PRO A 247 -9.18 16.71 2.39
C PRO A 247 -8.54 15.33 2.57
N LEU A 248 -7.67 15.20 3.58
CA LEU A 248 -7.13 13.91 4.03
C LEU A 248 -7.83 13.49 5.33
N THR A 249 -8.48 12.34 5.30
CA THR A 249 -9.27 11.80 6.41
C THR A 249 -8.78 10.42 6.83
N ALA A 250 -8.61 10.20 8.13
CA ALA A 250 -8.29 8.89 8.68
C ALA A 250 -9.53 8.17 9.24
N ILE A 251 -9.57 6.85 9.03
CA ILE A 251 -10.55 5.95 9.61
C ILE A 251 -9.95 5.32 10.88
N PRO A 252 -10.56 5.52 12.08
CA PRO A 252 -10.08 4.90 13.31
C PRO A 252 -10.08 3.37 13.20
N PRO A 253 -9.21 2.64 13.92
CA PRO A 253 -9.22 1.17 13.86
C PRO A 253 -10.57 0.64 14.34
N ALA A 254 -10.97 -0.53 13.86
CA ALA A 254 -12.16 -1.19 14.39
C ALA A 254 -11.99 -1.51 15.89
N GLU A 255 -13.10 -1.51 16.62
CA GLU A 255 -13.09 -1.89 18.02
C GLU A 255 -12.60 -3.32 18.17
N ARG A 256 -11.70 -3.54 19.13
CA ARG A 256 -11.24 -4.89 19.45
C ARG A 256 -12.33 -5.59 20.26
N PRO A 257 -12.78 -6.80 19.85
CA PRO A 257 -13.78 -7.52 20.63
C PRO A 257 -13.28 -7.77 22.08
N PRO A 258 -14.15 -7.65 23.09
CA PRO A 258 -13.78 -7.94 24.47
C PRO A 258 -13.22 -9.36 24.60
N LYS A 259 -12.09 -9.53 25.30
CA LYS A 259 -11.37 -10.81 25.46
C LYS A 259 -10.76 -11.38 24.17
N SER A 260 -10.76 -10.64 23.06
CA SER A 260 -9.97 -11.02 21.88
C SER A 260 -8.48 -10.94 22.19
N SER A 261 -7.73 -11.89 21.65
CA SER A 261 -6.28 -11.99 21.78
C SER A 261 -5.57 -10.79 21.12
N ARG A 262 -4.23 -10.78 21.13
CA ARG A 262 -3.42 -9.81 20.35
C ARG A 262 -3.57 -9.95 18.83
N VAL A 263 -4.49 -10.78 18.35
CA VAL A 263 -4.75 -11.02 16.92
C VAL A 263 -5.46 -9.81 16.32
N ILE A 264 -4.92 -9.34 15.21
CA ILE A 264 -5.54 -8.30 14.40
C ILE A 264 -6.75 -8.91 13.69
N ALA A 265 -7.96 -8.46 13.99
CA ALA A 265 -9.17 -8.85 13.28
C ALA A 265 -9.57 -7.78 12.26
N LEU A 266 -10.26 -8.18 11.19
CA LEU A 266 -10.94 -7.30 10.24
C LEU A 266 -12.43 -7.32 10.55
N ALA A 267 -13.08 -6.15 10.61
CA ALA A 267 -14.49 -6.05 10.94
C ALA A 267 -15.20 -5.04 10.03
N GLN A 268 -16.51 -5.23 9.84
CA GLN A 268 -17.33 -4.23 9.15
C GLN A 268 -17.35 -2.94 9.96
N HIS A 269 -16.86 -1.86 9.36
CA HIS A 269 -16.81 -0.55 10.00
C HIS A 269 -17.96 0.33 9.54
N TRP A 270 -18.38 0.19 8.28
CA TRP A 270 -19.54 0.88 7.73
C TRP A 270 -20.14 0.08 6.57
N ARG A 271 -21.45 0.25 6.36
CA ARG A 271 -22.16 -0.31 5.20
C ARG A 271 -23.34 0.56 4.81
N GLN A 272 -23.48 0.87 3.52
CA GLN A 272 -24.67 1.49 2.94
C GLN A 272 -24.75 1.17 1.45
N GLY A 273 -25.95 0.81 1.00
CA GLY A 273 -26.21 0.46 -0.40
C GLY A 273 -25.24 -0.58 -0.94
N ALA A 274 -24.58 -0.25 -2.06
CA ALA A 274 -23.60 -1.10 -2.73
C ALA A 274 -22.28 -1.25 -1.95
N PHE A 275 -21.98 -0.39 -1.00
CA PHE A 275 -20.63 -0.29 -0.43
C PHE A 275 -20.56 -0.83 1.00
N THR A 276 -19.53 -1.62 1.26
CA THR A 276 -19.16 -2.07 2.60
C THR A 276 -17.70 -1.74 2.85
N LEU A 277 -17.43 -1.02 3.93
CA LEU A 277 -16.09 -0.68 4.34
C LEU A 277 -15.71 -1.52 5.55
N PHE A 278 -14.62 -2.26 5.43
CA PHE A 278 -14.03 -3.00 6.53
C PHE A 278 -12.78 -2.31 7.03
N ARG A 279 -12.59 -2.36 8.34
CA ARG A 279 -11.42 -1.79 9.01
C ARG A 279 -10.87 -2.81 10.00
N ALA A 280 -9.55 -2.96 10.01
CA ALA A 280 -8.91 -3.80 11.00
C ALA A 280 -8.80 -3.14 12.37
N THR A 281 -8.78 -3.97 13.40
CA THR A 281 -8.37 -3.58 14.75
C THR A 281 -6.92 -3.11 14.77
N SER A 282 -6.54 -2.34 15.79
CA SER A 282 -5.17 -1.83 15.90
C SER A 282 -4.13 -2.95 16.02
N GLY A 283 -2.95 -2.74 15.44
CA GLY A 283 -1.87 -3.73 15.43
C GLY A 283 -0.54 -3.14 14.96
N ARG A 284 0.51 -3.97 14.93
CA ARG A 284 1.83 -3.60 14.41
C ARG A 284 2.08 -4.09 12.97
N ALA A 285 1.33 -5.08 12.50
CA ALA A 285 1.48 -5.63 11.16
C ALA A 285 0.71 -4.74 10.16
N ARG A 286 1.41 -3.82 9.51
CA ARG A 286 0.85 -2.80 8.62
C ARG A 286 -0.12 -3.39 7.58
N ASN A 287 0.28 -4.47 6.93
CA ASN A 287 -0.49 -5.18 5.88
C ASN A 287 -1.83 -5.73 6.41
N GLN A 288 -1.94 -5.95 7.72
CA GLN A 288 -3.16 -6.45 8.36
C GLN A 288 -3.95 -5.36 9.08
N THR A 289 -3.42 -4.13 9.18
CA THR A 289 -4.08 -3.00 9.84
C THR A 289 -4.65 -2.00 8.85
N GLY A 290 -4.90 -2.41 7.60
CA GLY A 290 -5.43 -1.54 6.56
C GLY A 290 -6.96 -1.42 6.54
N ILE A 291 -7.44 -0.95 5.39
CA ILE A 291 -8.85 -0.93 4.97
C ILE A 291 -9.08 -2.10 3.99
N VAL A 292 -10.31 -2.60 3.88
CA VAL A 292 -10.80 -3.42 2.75
C VAL A 292 -12.12 -2.80 2.28
N LEU A 293 -12.33 -2.72 0.97
CA LEU A 293 -13.57 -2.21 0.39
C LEU A 293 -14.32 -3.35 -0.32
N GLY A 294 -15.57 -3.57 0.09
CA GLY A 294 -16.51 -4.45 -0.59
C GLY A 294 -17.50 -3.64 -1.43
N VAL A 295 -17.72 -4.05 -2.68
CA VAL A 295 -18.66 -3.41 -3.60
C VAL A 295 -19.62 -4.46 -4.16
N GLN A 296 -20.88 -4.34 -3.79
CA GLN A 296 -21.97 -5.19 -4.24
C GLN A 296 -22.56 -4.62 -5.53
N GLY A 297 -22.36 -5.32 -6.63
CA GLY A 297 -23.07 -5.08 -7.87
C GLY A 297 -24.35 -5.92 -7.97
N SER A 298 -24.90 -5.94 -9.17
CA SER A 298 -26.16 -6.62 -9.47
C SER A 298 -26.03 -8.15 -9.43
N ASN A 299 -24.87 -8.69 -9.80
CA ASN A 299 -24.66 -10.13 -9.99
C ASN A 299 -23.48 -10.66 -9.16
N GLN A 300 -22.53 -9.81 -8.79
CA GLN A 300 -21.35 -10.20 -8.05
C GLN A 300 -20.92 -9.14 -7.03
N VAL A 301 -20.09 -9.55 -6.08
CA VAL A 301 -19.39 -8.67 -5.15
C VAL A 301 -17.92 -8.58 -5.53
N ALA A 302 -17.36 -7.38 -5.48
CA ALA A 302 -15.92 -7.18 -5.53
C ALA A 302 -15.35 -6.95 -4.12
N LEU A 303 -14.22 -7.59 -3.80
CA LEU A 303 -13.44 -7.36 -2.59
C LEU A 303 -12.07 -6.80 -2.97
N LEU A 304 -11.84 -5.54 -2.59
CA LEU A 304 -10.62 -4.78 -2.79
C LEU A 304 -9.81 -4.84 -1.50
N THR A 305 -8.77 -5.68 -1.49
CA THR A 305 -8.22 -6.20 -0.23
C THR A 305 -6.91 -5.55 0.22
N GLY A 306 -6.19 -4.88 -0.68
CA GLY A 306 -4.82 -4.45 -0.40
C GLY A 306 -3.96 -5.65 -0.01
N ASP A 307 -3.31 -5.59 1.15
CA ASP A 307 -2.39 -6.64 1.60
C ASP A 307 -2.93 -7.48 2.77
N HIS A 308 -4.25 -7.43 2.98
CA HIS A 308 -4.89 -8.17 4.06
C HIS A 308 -4.77 -9.68 3.90
N HIS A 309 -4.88 -10.39 5.01
CA HIS A 309 -4.86 -11.84 4.98
C HIS A 309 -6.17 -12.44 4.45
N TYR A 310 -6.06 -13.47 3.62
CA TYR A 310 -7.20 -14.15 3.00
C TYR A 310 -8.24 -14.62 4.02
N ASP A 311 -7.82 -15.31 5.07
CA ASP A 311 -8.70 -15.82 6.11
C ASP A 311 -9.49 -14.72 6.82
N LYS A 312 -8.89 -13.54 6.99
CA LYS A 312 -9.54 -12.39 7.65
C LYS A 312 -10.53 -11.69 6.73
N VAL A 313 -10.20 -11.57 5.44
CA VAL A 313 -11.12 -11.05 4.42
C VAL A 313 -12.35 -11.95 4.32
N LEU A 314 -12.16 -13.28 4.28
CA LEU A 314 -13.25 -14.24 4.25
C LEU A 314 -14.11 -14.17 5.52
N ALA A 315 -13.48 -14.13 6.70
CA ALA A 315 -14.19 -14.01 7.97
C ALA A 315 -15.05 -12.74 8.03
N ALA A 316 -14.49 -11.58 7.69
CA ALA A 316 -15.22 -10.31 7.67
C ALA A 316 -16.33 -10.29 6.62
N SER A 317 -16.11 -10.94 5.47
CA SER A 317 -17.15 -11.10 4.43
C SER A 317 -18.32 -11.95 4.92
N GLY A 318 -18.07 -12.92 5.81
CA GLY A 318 -19.07 -13.76 6.46
C GLY A 318 -20.10 -12.99 7.28
N ASP A 319 -19.73 -11.82 7.80
CA ASP A 319 -20.62 -10.93 8.56
C ASP A 319 -21.60 -10.16 7.65
N VAL A 320 -21.41 -10.22 6.32
CA VAL A 320 -22.24 -9.55 5.33
C VAL A 320 -23.15 -10.55 4.66
N THR A 321 -24.38 -10.72 5.18
CA THR A 321 -25.32 -11.77 4.74
C THR A 321 -25.54 -11.83 3.22
N SER A 322 -25.58 -10.69 2.53
CA SER A 322 -25.79 -10.62 1.07
C SER A 322 -24.61 -11.11 0.23
N TYR A 323 -23.43 -11.32 0.83
CA TYR A 323 -22.26 -11.85 0.12
C TYR A 323 -22.30 -13.38 0.01
N SER A 324 -23.01 -14.05 0.92
CA SER A 324 -23.14 -15.50 0.93
C SER A 324 -23.77 -16.00 -0.37
N LYS A 325 -23.10 -16.94 -1.03
CA LYS A 325 -23.48 -17.57 -2.31
C LYS A 325 -23.58 -16.61 -3.50
N THR A 326 -23.07 -15.40 -3.36
CA THR A 326 -22.92 -14.45 -4.47
C THR A 326 -21.63 -14.76 -5.23
N ALA A 327 -21.56 -14.44 -6.52
CA ALA A 327 -20.30 -14.51 -7.27
C ALA A 327 -19.32 -13.45 -6.73
N CYS A 328 -18.03 -13.75 -6.70
CA CYS A 328 -17.04 -12.88 -6.07
C CYS A 328 -15.86 -12.59 -6.99
N VAL A 329 -15.50 -11.32 -7.10
CA VAL A 329 -14.21 -10.88 -7.60
C VAL A 329 -13.34 -10.53 -6.40
N LEU A 330 -12.39 -11.41 -6.08
CA LEU A 330 -11.41 -11.17 -5.04
C LEU A 330 -10.16 -10.56 -5.68
N VAL A 331 -10.01 -9.23 -5.60
CA VAL A 331 -8.74 -8.61 -5.97
C VAL A 331 -7.68 -9.15 -5.04
N THR A 332 -6.69 -9.83 -5.64
CA THR A 332 -5.82 -10.76 -4.93
C THR A 332 -4.99 -10.02 -3.88
N PRO A 333 -5.10 -10.39 -2.59
CA PRO A 333 -4.32 -9.78 -1.55
C PRO A 333 -2.80 -9.90 -1.76
N HIS A 334 -2.07 -8.84 -1.37
CA HIS A 334 -0.60 -8.82 -1.30
C HIS A 334 0.09 -9.30 -2.58
N HIS A 335 -0.51 -8.97 -3.73
CA HIS A 335 0.00 -9.33 -5.07
C HIS A 335 0.20 -10.84 -5.29
N GLY A 336 -0.54 -11.69 -4.56
CA GLY A 336 -0.36 -13.15 -4.56
C GLY A 336 0.84 -13.63 -3.74
N GLY A 337 1.33 -12.80 -2.81
CA GLY A 337 2.33 -13.19 -1.83
C GLY A 337 1.73 -13.87 -0.60
N ALA A 338 2.56 -14.06 0.42
CA ALA A 338 2.18 -14.80 1.63
C ALA A 338 1.29 -13.97 2.58
N ALA A 339 -0.03 -14.03 2.39
CA ALA A 339 -1.01 -13.27 3.17
C ALA A 339 -1.96 -14.18 3.99
N GLY A 340 -1.43 -14.97 4.91
CA GLY A 340 -2.25 -15.87 5.73
C GLY A 340 -2.69 -17.13 4.98
N ASN A 341 -3.84 -17.69 5.37
CA ASN A 341 -4.28 -19.00 4.86
C ASN A 341 -5.19 -18.89 3.62
N VAL A 342 -4.78 -19.50 2.51
CA VAL A 342 -5.49 -19.47 1.22
C VAL A 342 -6.30 -20.76 1.05
N SER A 343 -7.41 -20.90 1.77
CA SER A 343 -8.24 -22.12 1.76
C SER A 343 -9.26 -22.12 0.62
N ALA A 344 -8.92 -22.72 -0.54
CA ALA A 344 -9.82 -22.75 -1.69
C ALA A 344 -11.23 -23.28 -1.36
N LYS A 345 -11.28 -24.33 -0.54
CA LYS A 345 -12.54 -24.95 -0.06
C LYS A 345 -13.40 -23.96 0.73
N ASP A 346 -12.83 -23.20 1.65
CA ASP A 346 -13.63 -22.29 2.49
C ASP A 346 -14.19 -21.13 1.67
N TRP A 347 -13.39 -20.59 0.74
CA TRP A 347 -13.85 -19.56 -0.20
C TRP A 347 -14.97 -20.06 -1.12
N GLN A 348 -14.84 -21.28 -1.68
CA GLN A 348 -15.87 -21.91 -2.51
C GLN A 348 -17.12 -22.33 -1.73
N ASN A 349 -16.98 -22.61 -0.44
CA ASN A 349 -18.14 -22.87 0.42
C ASN A 349 -18.94 -21.59 0.67
N PHE A 350 -18.29 -20.43 0.70
CA PHE A 350 -18.96 -19.16 0.98
C PHE A 350 -19.51 -18.48 -0.29
N PHE A 351 -18.73 -18.38 -1.36
CA PHE A 351 -19.14 -17.76 -2.63
C PHE A 351 -19.56 -18.79 -3.68
N SER A 352 -20.43 -18.41 -4.62
CA SER A 352 -20.87 -19.35 -5.68
C SER A 352 -19.83 -19.55 -6.77
N THR A 353 -19.13 -18.48 -7.15
CA THR A 353 -17.99 -18.48 -8.07
C THR A 353 -16.96 -17.46 -7.62
N LEU A 354 -15.68 -17.67 -8.00
CA LEU A 354 -14.58 -16.75 -7.70
C LEU A 354 -13.83 -16.38 -8.98
N THR A 355 -13.49 -15.10 -9.09
CA THR A 355 -12.48 -14.57 -10.01
C THR A 355 -11.42 -13.84 -9.19
N THR A 356 -10.15 -14.14 -9.41
CA THR A 356 -9.03 -13.65 -8.58
C THR A 356 -7.99 -12.93 -9.45
N PRO A 357 -8.27 -11.71 -9.95
CA PRO A 357 -7.26 -10.94 -10.68
C PRO A 357 -6.10 -10.60 -9.75
N ILE A 358 -4.87 -10.74 -10.26
CA ILE A 358 -3.62 -10.47 -9.54
C ILE A 358 -2.96 -9.24 -10.17
N SER A 359 -2.91 -8.14 -9.43
CA SER A 359 -2.05 -7.00 -9.77
C SER A 359 -0.61 -7.36 -9.42
N CYS A 360 0.19 -7.73 -10.40
CA CYS A 360 1.58 -8.14 -10.23
C CYS A 360 2.45 -7.76 -11.45
N GLY A 361 3.77 -7.80 -11.24
CA GLY A 361 4.80 -7.54 -12.23
C GLY A 361 6.19 -7.78 -11.66
N ALA A 362 7.23 -7.20 -12.28
CA ALA A 362 8.61 -7.36 -11.82
C ALA A 362 8.76 -7.00 -10.34
N ASN A 363 9.34 -7.92 -9.57
CA ASN A 363 9.56 -7.77 -8.14
C ASN A 363 10.71 -8.65 -7.65
N SER A 364 11.23 -8.35 -6.47
CA SER A 364 12.31 -9.11 -5.83
C SER A 364 11.82 -10.26 -4.92
N TYR A 365 10.51 -10.36 -4.68
CA TYR A 365 9.90 -11.29 -3.70
C TYR A 365 9.62 -12.67 -4.29
N GLY A 366 9.63 -12.78 -5.63
CA GLY A 366 9.12 -13.97 -6.31
C GLY A 366 7.60 -14.07 -6.24
N HIS A 367 6.91 -12.94 -6.10
CA HIS A 367 5.47 -12.87 -6.20
C HIS A 367 5.00 -12.88 -7.66
N PRO A 368 3.79 -13.38 -7.94
CA PRO A 368 2.97 -14.17 -7.03
C PRO A 368 3.66 -15.51 -6.69
N ILE A 369 3.47 -16.00 -5.46
CA ILE A 369 4.09 -17.25 -4.99
C ILE A 369 3.36 -18.43 -5.62
N GLY A 370 4.09 -19.41 -6.17
CA GLY A 370 3.48 -20.54 -6.89
C GLY A 370 2.44 -21.34 -6.08
N GLU A 371 2.64 -21.51 -4.78
CA GLU A 371 1.65 -22.15 -3.89
C GLU A 371 0.35 -21.32 -3.75
N VAL A 372 0.48 -19.99 -3.68
CA VAL A 372 -0.66 -19.07 -3.63
C VAL A 372 -1.38 -19.07 -4.97
N GLU A 373 -0.66 -19.00 -6.09
CA GLU A 373 -1.25 -19.12 -7.43
C GLU A 373 -2.01 -20.45 -7.58
N ALA A 374 -1.45 -21.58 -7.15
CA ALA A 374 -2.12 -22.87 -7.21
C ALA A 374 -3.42 -22.88 -6.39
N ALA A 375 -3.42 -22.26 -5.21
CA ALA A 375 -4.61 -22.14 -4.37
C ALA A 375 -5.68 -21.23 -5.00
N LEU A 376 -5.27 -20.07 -5.54
CA LEU A 376 -6.17 -19.15 -6.25
C LEU A 376 -6.76 -19.77 -7.51
N ASN A 377 -5.94 -20.48 -8.31
CA ASN A 377 -6.43 -21.21 -9.47
C ASN A 377 -7.45 -22.29 -9.06
N SER A 378 -7.22 -22.96 -7.92
CA SER A 378 -8.16 -23.92 -7.36
C SER A 378 -9.48 -23.28 -6.94
N MET A 379 -9.47 -22.03 -6.45
CA MET A 379 -10.69 -21.26 -6.12
C MET A 379 -11.59 -21.00 -7.34
N GLN A 380 -11.00 -20.76 -8.51
CA GLN A 380 -11.70 -20.32 -9.71
C GLN A 380 -12.26 -21.47 -10.59
N SER A 381 -12.31 -22.70 -10.07
CA SER A 381 -12.95 -23.86 -10.73
C SER A 381 -12.53 -24.10 -12.19
N GLY A 382 -11.24 -23.90 -12.50
CA GLY A 382 -10.67 -24.16 -13.84
C GLY A 382 -10.59 -22.95 -14.75
N VAL A 383 -11.02 -21.76 -14.31
CA VAL A 383 -10.74 -20.50 -15.03
C VAL A 383 -9.28 -20.09 -14.78
N PRO A 384 -8.48 -19.85 -15.84
CA PRO A 384 -7.09 -19.42 -15.67
C PRO A 384 -6.98 -18.08 -14.94
N LEU A 385 -6.00 -17.97 -14.03
CA LEU A 385 -5.68 -16.72 -13.36
C LEU A 385 -5.46 -15.56 -14.34
N TRP A 386 -5.90 -14.37 -13.93
CA TRP A 386 -5.58 -13.14 -14.63
C TRP A 386 -4.47 -12.41 -13.89
N ARG A 387 -3.29 -12.35 -14.50
CA ARG A 387 -2.17 -11.58 -14.00
C ARG A 387 -1.95 -10.35 -14.87
N THR A 388 -1.84 -9.19 -14.25
CA THR A 388 -1.74 -7.92 -14.99
C THR A 388 -0.45 -7.78 -15.80
N ASP A 389 0.65 -8.37 -15.35
CA ASP A 389 1.92 -8.43 -16.10
C ASP A 389 1.83 -9.23 -17.41
N GLN A 390 0.93 -10.22 -17.48
CA GLN A 390 0.77 -11.08 -18.64
C GLN A 390 -0.37 -10.63 -19.56
N LYS A 391 -1.47 -10.15 -18.97
CA LYS A 391 -2.73 -9.89 -19.69
C LYS A 391 -3.15 -8.42 -19.66
N GLY A 392 -2.38 -7.55 -19.00
CA GLY A 392 -2.71 -6.14 -18.83
C GLY A 392 -3.83 -5.90 -17.82
N THR A 393 -4.36 -4.69 -17.85
CA THR A 393 -5.47 -4.23 -17.00
C THR A 393 -6.69 -5.13 -17.16
N TRP A 394 -7.27 -5.55 -16.04
CA TRP A 394 -8.48 -6.37 -16.01
C TRP A 394 -9.70 -5.52 -15.72
N ILE A 395 -10.82 -5.78 -16.40
CA ILE A 395 -12.06 -4.99 -16.28
C ILE A 395 -13.26 -5.93 -16.23
N THR A 396 -14.23 -5.64 -15.37
CA THR A 396 -15.51 -6.34 -15.31
C THR A 396 -16.65 -5.44 -14.86
N THR A 397 -17.89 -5.87 -15.13
CA THR A 397 -19.11 -5.26 -14.57
C THR A 397 -19.60 -6.07 -13.37
N LEU A 398 -20.03 -5.42 -12.29
CA LEU A 398 -20.47 -6.05 -11.04
C LEU A 398 -21.98 -6.37 -10.97
#